data_AF-A0A1B1YXK9-F1
#
_entry.id   AF-A0A1B1YXK9-F1
#
_cell.length_a   1.000
_cell.length_b   1.000
_cell.length_c   1.000
_cell.angle_alpha   90.00
_cell.angle_beta   90.00
_cell.angle_gamma   90.00
#
_symmetry.space_group_name_H-M   'P 1'
#
loop_
_entity.id
_entity.type
_entity.pdbx_description
1 polymer ?
#
loop_
_entity_poly.entity_id
_entity_poly.type
_entity_poly.pdbx_seq_one_letter_code
_entity_poly.pdbx_strand_id
1 'polypeptide(L)'
;MRFWVRHPVRREGSSFFRQKADGRFCPDFLCQPPGTADQPGPILAVEYTGADRWAGAEGDRLIGGLWANLSEDRCSFVMVTDKRWERIDAQLP
;
A
#
# COMPACT_ATOMS: atom_id res chain seq x y z
N MET A 1 -9.06 4.43 13.45
CA MET A 1 -8.00 4.70 12.45
C MET A 1 -6.91 5.52 13.13
N ARG A 2 -5.62 5.16 13.07
CA ARG A 2 -4.52 5.98 13.65
C ARG A 2 -4.07 7.09 12.70
N PHE A 3 -3.87 6.75 11.43
CA PHE A 3 -3.63 7.73 10.37
C PHE A 3 -4.17 7.23 9.04
N TRP A 4 -4.43 8.18 8.14
CA TRP A 4 -4.71 7.96 6.73
C TRP A 4 -4.08 9.14 5.98
N VAL A 5 -3.02 8.88 5.21
CA VAL A 5 -2.25 9.95 4.56
C VAL A 5 -2.17 9.71 3.05
N ARG A 6 -2.42 10.77 2.29
CA ARG A 6 -2.06 10.81 0.86
C ARG A 6 -0.55 10.87 0.76
N HIS A 7 0.02 9.94 0.01
CA HIS A 7 1.45 9.84 -0.13
C HIS A 7 1.96 10.85 -1.18
N PRO A 8 2.89 11.74 -0.81
CA PRO A 8 3.50 12.65 -1.77
C PRO A 8 4.47 11.87 -2.65
N VAL A 9 4.26 11.92 -3.97
CA VAL A 9 5.18 11.32 -4.93
C VAL A 9 6.38 12.24 -5.12
N ARG A 10 7.61 11.68 -5.11
CA ARG A 10 8.87 12.39 -5.44
C ARG A 10 9.20 13.60 -4.56
N ARG A 11 8.72 13.63 -3.31
CA ARG A 11 9.18 14.59 -2.28
C ARG A 11 10.30 13.97 -1.46
N GLU A 12 11.54 14.27 -1.81
CA GLU A 12 12.71 13.79 -1.05
C GLU A 12 12.59 14.16 0.44
N GLY A 13 12.96 13.22 1.31
CA GLY A 13 12.81 13.36 2.77
C GLY A 13 11.39 13.20 3.33
N SER A 14 10.36 13.04 2.48
CA SER A 14 8.96 12.88 2.94
C SER A 14 8.16 11.81 2.17
N SER A 15 8.80 11.08 1.25
CA SER A 15 8.17 10.01 0.47
C SER A 15 8.66 8.64 0.93
N PHE A 16 7.76 7.81 1.44
CA PHE A 16 7.94 6.35 1.49
C PHE A 16 7.98 5.72 0.09
N PHE A 17 8.96 4.89 -0.25
CA PHE A 17 8.95 4.20 -1.53
C PHE A 17 9.60 2.82 -1.43
N ARG A 18 9.30 1.97 -2.41
CA ARG A 18 9.92 0.68 -2.61
C ARG A 18 10.79 0.73 -3.87
N GLN A 19 12.01 0.23 -3.77
CA GLN A 19 12.90 0.13 -4.93
C GLN A 19 12.45 -1.02 -5.83
N LYS A 20 12.28 -0.74 -7.13
CA LYS A 20 12.09 -1.71 -8.21
C LYS A 20 13.36 -1.78 -9.06
N ALA A 21 13.42 -2.74 -9.98
CA ALA A 21 14.52 -2.84 -10.95
C ALA A 21 14.54 -1.64 -11.93
N ASP A 22 13.39 -1.05 -12.22
CA ASP A 22 13.19 0.00 -13.21
C ASP A 22 12.87 1.39 -12.60
N GLY A 23 12.84 1.50 -11.27
CA GLY A 23 12.48 2.77 -10.61
C GLY A 23 12.01 2.60 -9.18
N ARG A 24 11.14 3.50 -8.74
CA ARG A 24 10.56 3.51 -7.39
C ARG A 24 9.05 3.35 -7.47
N PHE A 25 8.50 2.55 -6.58
CA PHE A 25 7.07 2.45 -6.37
C PHE A 25 6.68 3.26 -5.13
N CYS A 26 5.73 4.18 -5.30
CA CYS A 26 5.20 5.07 -4.27
C CYS A 26 3.68 4.84 -4.20
N PRO A 27 3.17 4.09 -3.20
CA PRO A 27 1.74 3.83 -3.11
C PRO A 27 0.98 5.13 -2.82
N ASP A 28 -0.18 5.28 -3.42
CA ASP A 28 -1.07 6.43 -3.31
C ASP A 28 -1.40 6.86 -1.87
N PHE A 29 -1.63 5.89 -0.97
CA PHE A 29 -1.96 6.14 0.43
C PHE A 29 -1.24 5.17 1.37
N LEU A 30 -1.00 5.66 2.58
CA LEU A 30 -0.63 4.85 3.74
C LEU A 30 -1.66 5.08 4.84
N CYS A 31 -2.09 3.99 5.47
CA CYS A 31 -2.96 4.06 6.64
C CYS A 31 -2.55 3.03 7.69
N GLN A 32 -3.03 3.24 8.92
CA GLN A 32 -2.87 2.26 9.98
C GLN A 32 -4.20 2.11 10.72
N PRO A 33 -4.88 0.96 10.55
CA PRO A 33 -6.09 0.64 11.31
C PRO A 33 -5.80 0.61 12.82
N PRO A 34 -6.83 0.71 13.67
CA PRO A 34 -6.69 0.34 15.08
C PRO A 34 -6.11 -1.08 15.17
N GLY A 35 -5.27 -1.30 16.17
CA GLY A 35 -4.83 -2.65 16.51
C GLY A 35 -5.55 -3.14 17.77
N THR A 36 -4.92 -4.07 18.47
CA THR A 36 -5.40 -4.53 19.78
C THR A 36 -5.00 -3.55 20.89
N ALA A 37 -5.40 -3.84 22.14
CA ALA A 37 -4.98 -3.06 23.30
C ALA A 37 -3.45 -2.96 23.42
N ASP A 38 -2.74 -4.01 23.03
CA ASP A 38 -1.30 -4.15 23.24
C ASP A 38 -0.45 -3.84 22.00
N GLN A 39 -1.06 -3.79 20.80
CA GLN A 39 -0.31 -3.62 19.54
C GLN A 39 -1.03 -2.71 18.53
N PRO A 40 -0.28 -1.92 17.74
CA PRO A 40 -0.84 -1.23 16.59
C PRO A 40 -1.33 -2.18 15.51
N GLY A 41 -2.32 -1.73 14.73
CA GLY A 41 -2.72 -2.43 13.52
C GLY A 41 -1.61 -2.37 12.47
N PRO A 42 -1.68 -3.22 11.43
CA PRO A 42 -0.68 -3.24 10.38
C PRO A 42 -0.66 -1.92 9.61
N ILE A 43 0.51 -1.52 9.11
CA ILE A 43 0.58 -0.42 8.14
C ILE A 43 0.06 -0.94 6.81
N LEU A 44 -1.02 -0.34 6.31
CA LEU A 44 -1.62 -0.69 5.02
C LEU A 44 -1.23 0.33 3.97
N ALA A 45 -0.55 -0.14 2.92
CA ALA A 45 -0.32 0.62 1.70
C ALA A 45 -1.44 0.35 0.68
N VAL A 46 -2.04 1.43 0.18
CA VAL A 46 -3.12 1.39 -0.80
C VAL A 46 -2.66 2.08 -2.07
N GLU A 47 -2.82 1.41 -3.20
CA GLU A 47 -2.58 1.96 -4.54
C GLU A 47 -3.86 1.88 -5.38
N TYR A 48 -4.22 2.96 -6.08
CA TYR A 48 -5.31 2.92 -7.06
C TYR A 48 -4.75 3.04 -8.48
N THR A 49 -5.08 2.05 -9.31
CA THR A 49 -4.62 2.00 -10.70
C THR A 49 -5.82 1.98 -11.65
N GLY A 50 -5.80 2.83 -12.68
CA GLY A 50 -6.79 2.78 -13.76
C GLY A 50 -6.69 1.46 -14.54
N ALA A 51 -7.83 0.94 -15.03
CA ALA A 51 -7.90 -0.35 -15.71
C ALA A 51 -6.92 -0.47 -16.88
N ASP A 52 -6.77 0.63 -17.64
CA ASP A 52 -5.85 0.81 -18.76
C ASP A 52 -4.38 0.61 -18.38
N ARG A 53 -4.03 0.87 -17.11
CA ARG A 53 -2.67 0.79 -16.57
C ARG A 53 -2.41 -0.47 -15.74
N TRP A 54 -3.42 -1.30 -15.51
CA TRP A 54 -3.33 -2.48 -14.65
C TRP A 54 -2.22 -3.44 -15.07
N ALA A 55 -2.12 -3.75 -16.38
CA ALA A 55 -1.09 -4.64 -16.90
C ALA A 55 0.32 -4.10 -16.63
N GLY A 56 0.56 -2.81 -16.83
CA GLY A 56 1.85 -2.16 -16.56
C GLY A 56 2.21 -2.06 -15.08
N ALA A 57 1.24 -2.18 -14.17
CA ALA A 57 1.45 -2.12 -12.72
C ALA A 57 1.77 -3.50 -12.09
N GLU A 58 2.14 -4.51 -12.88
CA GLU A 58 2.54 -5.82 -12.34
C GLU A 58 3.74 -5.72 -11.39
N GLY A 59 4.78 -4.97 -11.77
CA GLY A 59 5.97 -4.79 -10.92
C GLY A 59 5.65 -4.10 -9.58
N ASP A 60 4.71 -3.14 -9.60
CA ASP A 60 4.23 -2.44 -8.39
C ASP A 60 3.47 -3.38 -7.45
N ARG A 61 2.62 -4.24 -8.03
CA ARG A 61 1.91 -5.28 -7.26
C ARG A 61 2.86 -6.30 -6.66
N LEU A 62 3.87 -6.73 -7.43
CA LEU A 62 4.85 -7.70 -6.97
C LEU A 62 5.67 -7.16 -5.81
N ILE A 63 6.22 -5.94 -5.92
CA ILE A 63 7.03 -5.36 -4.85
C ILE A 63 6.20 -5.00 -3.61
N GLY A 64 4.94 -4.60 -3.79
CA GLY A 64 3.99 -4.35 -2.70
C GLY A 64 3.61 -5.63 -1.96
N GLY A 65 3.29 -6.70 -2.69
CA GLY A 65 3.02 -8.01 -2.10
C GLY A 65 4.24 -8.61 -1.39
N LEU A 66 5.43 -8.50 -1.97
CA LEU A 66 6.67 -8.94 -1.34
C LEU A 66 6.93 -8.20 -0.02
N TRP A 67 6.65 -6.90 0.03
CA TRP A 67 6.76 -6.13 1.27
C TRP A 67 5.82 -6.66 2.36
N ALA A 68 4.55 -6.88 2.03
CA ALA A 68 3.57 -7.41 2.97
C ALA A 68 3.99 -8.79 3.49
N ASN A 69 4.38 -9.69 2.59
CA ASN A 69 4.80 -11.06 2.93
C ASN A 69 6.02 -11.11 3.86
N LEU A 70 6.99 -10.20 3.66
CA LEU A 70 8.21 -10.14 4.48
C LEU A 70 8.03 -9.37 5.79
N SER A 71 6.83 -8.85 6.07
CA SER A 71 6.61 -7.95 7.21
C SER A 71 6.23 -8.65 8.52
N GLU A 72 5.94 -9.96 8.47
CA GLU A 72 5.40 -10.72 9.61
C GLU A 72 4.12 -10.06 10.17
N ASP A 73 3.14 -9.84 9.28
CA ASP A 73 1.84 -9.22 9.57
C ASP A 73 1.88 -7.77 10.09
N ARG A 74 3.05 -7.13 10.11
CA ARG A 74 3.19 -5.71 10.49
C ARG A 74 2.80 -4.76 9.36
N CYS A 75 2.75 -5.24 8.13
CA CYS A 75 2.43 -4.46 6.95
C CYS A 75 1.51 -5.24 6.01
N SER A 76 0.60 -4.53 5.34
CA SER A 76 -0.23 -5.08 4.26
C SER A 76 -0.22 -4.15 3.05
N PHE A 77 -0.57 -4.71 1.89
CA PHE A 77 -0.63 -4.01 0.62
C PHE A 77 -1.88 -4.40 -0.16
N VAL A 78 -2.57 -3.41 -0.72
CA VAL A 78 -3.65 -3.62 -1.66
C VAL A 78 -3.55 -2.65 -2.83
N MET A 79 -3.68 -3.19 -4.04
CA MET A 79 -3.88 -2.40 -5.23
C MET A 79 -5.31 -2.60 -5.73
N VAL A 80 -6.01 -1.50 -5.92
CA VAL A 80 -7.40 -1.46 -6.37
C VAL A 80 -7.47 -0.91 -7.78
N THR A 81 -8.38 -1.48 -8.57
CA THR A 81 -8.76 -0.98 -9.89
C THR A 81 -10.27 -1.06 -10.03
N ASP A 82 -10.84 -0.41 -11.05
CA ASP A 82 -12.28 -0.45 -11.36
C ASP A 82 -13.21 -0.13 -10.18
N LYS A 83 -12.77 0.76 -9.28
CA LYS A 83 -13.50 1.16 -8.08
C LYS A 83 -13.86 -0.02 -7.15
N ARG A 84 -13.09 -1.11 -7.20
CA ARG A 84 -13.27 -2.29 -6.34
C ARG A 84 -12.82 -2.05 -4.90
N TRP A 85 -13.46 -1.10 -4.23
CA TRP A 85 -13.11 -0.62 -2.89
C TRP A 85 -13.26 -1.69 -1.81
N GLU A 86 -14.12 -2.69 -2.05
CA GLU A 86 -14.32 -3.83 -1.15
C GLU A 86 -13.02 -4.59 -0.85
N ARG A 87 -12.02 -4.47 -1.74
CA ARG A 87 -10.69 -5.05 -1.52
C ARG A 87 -9.90 -4.35 -0.43
N ILE A 88 -10.14 -3.06 -0.21
CA ILE A 88 -9.54 -2.31 0.90
C ILE A 88 -10.18 -2.76 2.20
N ASP A 89 -11.52 -2.88 2.23
CA ASP A 89 -12.25 -3.33 3.41
C ASP A 89 -11.78 -4.72 3.86
N ALA A 90 -11.49 -5.62 2.92
CA ALA A 90 -10.93 -6.95 3.21
C ALA A 90 -9.51 -6.93 3.84
N GLN A 91 -8.81 -5.80 3.84
CA GLN A 91 -7.52 -5.64 4.53
C GLN A 91 -7.64 -5.08 5.94
N LEU A 92 -8.84 -4.66 6.33
CA LEU A 92 -9.10 -4.10 7.65
C LEU A 92 -9.50 -5.24 8.61
N PRO A 93 -9.06 -5.17 9.88
CA PRO A 93 -9.47 -6.13 10.91
C PRO A 93 -10.95 -6.03 11.29
#